data_AF-A0A537EP52-F1
#
_entry.id   AF-A0A537EP52-F1
#
_cell.length_a   1.000
_cell.length_b   1.000
_cell.length_c   1.000
_cell.angle_alpha   90.00
_cell.angle_beta   90.00
_cell.angle_gamma   90.00
#
_symmetry.space_group_name_H-M   'P 1'
#
loop_
_entity.id
_entity.type
_entity.pdbx_description
1 polymer ?
#
loop_
_entity_poly.entity_id
_entity_poly.type
_entity_poly.pdbx_seq_one_letter_code
_entity_poly.pdbx_strand_id
1 'polypeptide(L)'
;MARPTFKAYAENIEAKSGKTLEDFWRLANRKGFVKRGHVVAKHGEMLAWFKSDMRLGHVHANFIILFLRLRANDQKVSAQAREWAFATGFQKSE
;
A
#
# COMPACT_ATOMS: atom_id res chain seq x y z
N MET A 1 22.76 0.06 6.73
CA MET A 1 22.11 -0.21 5.42
C MET A 1 20.97 0.80 5.24
N ALA A 2 20.90 1.49 4.10
CA ALA A 2 19.81 2.44 3.83
C ALA A 2 18.49 1.70 3.58
N ARG A 3 17.37 2.26 4.06
CA ARG A 3 16.02 1.76 3.76
C ARG A 3 15.76 1.93 2.25
N PRO A 4 15.21 0.93 1.54
CA PRO A 4 14.84 1.08 0.14
C PRO A 4 13.86 2.24 -0.07
N THR A 5 13.88 2.86 -1.24
CA THR A 5 12.95 3.94 -1.62
C THR A 5 11.52 3.41 -1.77
N PHE A 6 10.53 4.29 -1.68
CA PHE A 6 9.14 3.94 -1.97
C PHE A 6 9.00 3.34 -3.38
N LYS A 7 9.62 3.99 -4.37
CA LYS A 7 9.64 3.50 -5.76
C LYS A 7 10.23 2.09 -5.87
N ALA A 8 11.37 1.82 -5.24
CA ALA A 8 11.99 0.50 -5.27
C ALA A 8 11.12 -0.58 -4.60
N TYR A 9 10.39 -0.26 -3.52
CA TYR A 9 9.42 -1.20 -2.95
C TYR A 9 8.28 -1.50 -3.93
N ALA A 10 7.75 -0.48 -4.61
CA ALA A 10 6.68 -0.64 -5.58
C ALA A 10 7.13 -1.54 -6.75
N GLU A 11 8.28 -1.26 -7.35
CA GLU A 11 8.86 -2.03 -8.47
C GLU A 11 9.13 -3.49 -8.07
N ASN A 12 9.68 -3.72 -6.86
CA ASN A 12 9.93 -5.07 -6.37
C ASN A 12 8.65 -5.88 -6.14
N ILE A 13 7.58 -5.23 -5.69
CA ILE A 13 6.29 -5.91 -5.54
C ILE A 13 5.72 -6.21 -6.92
N GLU A 14 5.73 -5.25 -7.84
CA GLU A 14 5.25 -5.45 -9.20
C GLU A 14 5.98 -6.61 -9.90
N ALA A 15 7.31 -6.64 -9.83
CA ALA A 15 8.12 -7.72 -10.39
C ALA A 15 7.79 -9.10 -9.81
N LYS A 16 7.38 -9.17 -8.52
CA LYS A 16 7.07 -10.44 -7.83
C LYS A 16 5.62 -10.87 -7.96
N SER A 17 4.68 -9.93 -7.97
CA SER A 17 3.23 -10.23 -7.99
C SER A 17 2.59 -10.02 -9.36
N GLY A 18 3.29 -9.40 -10.32
CA GLY A 18 2.72 -8.99 -11.61
C GLY A 18 1.58 -7.98 -11.47
N LYS A 19 1.61 -7.16 -10.40
CA LYS A 19 0.53 -6.21 -10.05
C LYS A 19 1.12 -4.89 -9.63
N THR A 20 0.61 -3.83 -10.23
CA THR A 20 0.96 -2.45 -9.89
C THR A 20 0.30 -2.03 -8.58
N LEU A 21 0.75 -0.93 -7.97
CA LEU A 21 0.05 -0.33 -6.83
C LEU A 21 -1.39 0.07 -7.18
N GLU A 22 -1.64 0.50 -8.42
CA GLU A 22 -2.98 0.81 -8.91
C GLU A 22 -3.90 -0.42 -8.96
N ASP A 23 -3.36 -1.60 -9.30
CA ASP A 23 -4.11 -2.87 -9.22
C ASP A 23 -4.53 -3.17 -7.79
N PHE A 24 -3.63 -2.97 -6.82
CA PHE A 24 -3.94 -3.15 -5.41
C PHE A 24 -4.98 -2.14 -4.91
N TRP A 25 -4.95 -0.90 -5.37
CA TRP A 25 -6.01 0.08 -5.09
C TRP A 25 -7.36 -0.40 -5.60
N ARG A 26 -7.45 -0.82 -6.87
CA ARG A 26 -8.69 -1.36 -7.46
C ARG A 26 -9.20 -2.60 -6.72
N LEU A 27 -8.30 -3.52 -6.35
CA LEU A 27 -8.62 -4.71 -5.56
C LEU A 27 -9.16 -4.36 -4.18
N ALA A 28 -8.53 -3.43 -3.47
CA ALA A 28 -8.97 -2.98 -2.16
C ALA A 28 -10.35 -2.29 -2.21
N ASN A 29 -10.65 -1.54 -3.27
CA ASN A 29 -11.98 -0.99 -3.51
C ASN A 29 -13.02 -2.10 -3.74
N ARG A 30 -12.73 -3.07 -4.63
CA ARG A 30 -13.63 -4.22 -4.88
C ARG A 30 -13.89 -5.05 -3.63
N LYS A 31 -12.87 -5.23 -2.78
CA LYS A 31 -12.99 -5.95 -1.50
C LYS A 31 -13.77 -5.16 -0.44
N GLY A 32 -13.97 -3.86 -0.64
CA GLY A 32 -14.65 -2.97 0.30
C GLY A 32 -13.75 -2.43 1.41
N PHE A 33 -12.43 -2.60 1.30
CA PHE A 33 -11.45 -2.04 2.23
C PHE A 33 -11.31 -0.53 2.08
N VAL A 34 -11.54 -0.03 0.87
CA VAL A 34 -11.62 1.39 0.56
C VAL A 34 -13.05 1.71 0.14
N LYS A 35 -13.64 2.74 0.74
CA LYS A 35 -14.97 3.26 0.38
C LYS A 35 -14.91 4.77 0.26
N ARG A 36 -15.37 5.31 -0.87
CA ARG A 36 -15.37 6.76 -1.15
C ARG A 36 -13.99 7.40 -0.93
N GLY A 37 -12.92 6.71 -1.33
CA GLY A 37 -11.54 7.19 -1.14
C GLY A 37 -10.96 7.03 0.27
N HIS A 38 -11.71 6.48 1.23
CA HIS A 38 -11.25 6.28 2.60
C HIS A 38 -11.01 4.81 2.91
N VAL A 39 -9.91 4.50 3.61
CA VAL A 39 -9.66 3.15 4.14
C VAL A 39 -10.58 2.92 5.35
N VAL A 40 -11.50 1.96 5.23
CA VAL A 40 -12.49 1.62 6.27
C VAL A 40 -12.18 0.30 6.98
N ALA A 41 -11.39 -0.58 6.37
CA ALA A 41 -11.02 -1.87 6.94
C ALA A 41 -9.97 -1.76 8.05
N LYS A 42 -9.98 -2.71 8.98
CA LYS A 42 -8.96 -2.82 10.03
C LYS A 42 -7.63 -3.27 9.43
N HIS A 43 -6.52 -2.83 10.01
CA HIS A 43 -5.18 -3.18 9.54
C HIS A 43 -4.97 -4.70 9.48
N GLY A 44 -5.33 -5.42 10.55
CA GLY A 44 -5.18 -6.87 10.63
C GLY A 44 -6.00 -7.64 9.57
N GLU A 45 -7.18 -7.13 9.23
CA GLU A 45 -8.04 -7.71 8.18
C GLU A 45 -7.41 -7.56 6.79
N MET A 46 -6.94 -6.35 6.46
CA MET A 46 -6.21 -6.12 5.21
C MET A 46 -4.94 -6.97 5.16
N LEU A 47 -4.18 -7.04 6.26
CA LEU A 47 -2.95 -7.81 6.34
C LEU A 47 -3.21 -9.31 6.13
N ALA A 48 -4.24 -9.86 6.77
CA ALA A 48 -4.63 -11.24 6.60
C ALA A 48 -4.96 -11.54 5.13
N TRP A 49 -5.80 -10.72 4.51
CA TRP A 49 -6.22 -10.88 3.12
C TRP A 49 -5.06 -10.75 2.12
N PHE A 50 -4.17 -9.76 2.29
CA PHE A 50 -2.99 -9.62 1.44
C PHE A 50 -2.03 -10.81 1.57
N LYS A 51 -1.94 -11.41 2.76
CA LYS A 51 -1.10 -12.59 2.98
C LYS A 51 -1.73 -13.86 2.40
N SER A 52 -3.04 -14.05 2.54
CA SER A 52 -3.75 -15.24 2.04
C SER A 52 -3.98 -15.17 0.53
N ASP A 53 -4.84 -14.26 0.11
CA ASP A 53 -5.41 -14.22 -1.24
C ASP A 53 -4.40 -13.67 -2.25
N MET A 54 -3.57 -12.71 -1.82
CA MET A 54 -2.55 -12.09 -2.67
C MET A 54 -1.16 -12.72 -2.49
N ARG A 55 -1.03 -13.71 -1.59
CA ARG A 55 0.21 -14.44 -1.28
C ARG A 55 1.41 -13.52 -0.99
N LEU A 56 1.16 -12.31 -0.48
CA LEU A 56 2.22 -11.36 -0.18
C LEU A 56 2.90 -11.73 1.14
N GLY A 57 4.23 -11.65 1.16
CA GLY A 57 4.99 -11.70 2.41
C GLY A 57 4.62 -10.54 3.34
N HIS A 58 4.89 -10.68 4.64
CA HIS A 58 4.48 -9.72 5.67
C HIS A 58 4.92 -8.28 5.36
N VAL A 59 6.15 -8.08 4.88
CA VAL A 59 6.69 -6.75 4.55
C VAL A 59 5.96 -6.14 3.36
N HIS A 60 5.73 -6.90 2.29
CA HIS A 60 5.01 -6.40 1.10
C HIS A 60 3.54 -6.11 1.40
N ALA A 61 2.88 -6.96 2.19
CA ALA A 61 1.50 -6.73 2.60
C ALA A 61 1.37 -5.42 3.40
N ASN A 62 2.28 -5.17 4.35
CA ASN A 62 2.34 -3.90 5.08
C ASN A 62 2.62 -2.70 4.17
N PHE A 63 3.50 -2.85 3.18
CA PHE A 63 3.79 -1.80 2.22
C PHE A 63 2.55 -1.44 1.39
N ILE A 64 1.78 -2.43 0.91
CA ILE A 64 0.52 -2.16 0.21
C ILE A 64 -0.48 -1.45 1.13
N ILE A 65 -0.61 -1.86 2.39
CA ILE A 65 -1.50 -1.17 3.35
C ILE A 65 -1.06 0.29 3.57
N LEU A 66 0.25 0.54 3.67
CA LEU A 66 0.79 1.90 3.74
C LEU A 66 0.44 2.70 2.49
N PHE A 67 0.62 2.13 1.30
CA PHE A 67 0.22 2.76 0.03
C PHE A 67 -1.28 3.12 0.01
N LEU A 68 -2.17 2.19 0.38
CA LEU A 68 -3.61 2.46 0.41
C LEU A 68 -3.93 3.65 1.33
N ARG A 69 -3.29 3.69 2.50
CA ARG A 69 -3.50 4.76 3.48
C ARG A 69 -2.93 6.10 3.02
N LEU A 70 -1.76 6.10 2.37
CA LEU A 70 -1.16 7.30 1.77
C LEU A 70 -2.09 7.88 0.69
N ARG A 71 -2.57 7.02 -0.23
CA ARG A 71 -3.48 7.45 -1.30
C ARG A 71 -4.81 7.97 -0.76
N ALA A 72 -5.34 7.35 0.28
CA ALA A 72 -6.56 7.77 0.97
C ALA A 72 -6.37 8.99 1.89
N ASN A 73 -5.17 9.56 1.98
CA ASN A 73 -4.82 10.62 2.93
C ASN A 73 -5.21 10.29 4.38
N ASP A 74 -5.02 9.04 4.80
CA ASP A 74 -5.42 8.55 6.12
C ASP A 74 -4.55 9.19 7.22
N GLN A 75 -5.20 9.74 8.25
CA GLN A 75 -4.58 10.36 9.43
C GLN A 75 -3.68 9.40 10.22
N LYS A 76 -3.88 8.08 10.10
CA LYS A 76 -3.07 7.05 10.77
C LYS A 76 -1.66 6.92 10.19
N VAL A 77 -1.35 7.59 9.07
CA VAL A 77 0.01 7.60 8.52
C VAL A 77 0.81 8.71 9.22
N SER A 78 1.90 8.34 9.89
CA SER A 78 2.81 9.28 10.53
C SER A 78 3.42 10.28 9.53
N ALA A 79 3.75 11.49 9.99
CA ALA A 79 4.43 12.50 9.19
C ALA A 79 5.72 11.96 8.54
N GLN A 80 6.55 11.25 9.31
CA GLN A 80 7.81 10.66 8.81
C GLN A 80 7.57 9.66 7.66
N ALA A 81 6.54 8.82 7.77
CA ALA A 81 6.21 7.87 6.71
C ALA A 81 5.68 8.57 5.45
N ARG A 82 4.91 9.66 5.60
CA ARG A 82 4.49 10.49 4.46
C ARG A 82 5.70 11.12 3.81
N GLU A 83 6.50 11.85 4.57
CA GLU A 83 7.70 12.54 4.09
C GLU A 83 8.63 11.57 3.35
N TRP A 84 8.96 10.43 3.95
CA TRP A 84 9.75 9.39 3.28
C TRP A 84 9.11 8.92 1.97
N ALA A 85 7.80 8.65 1.96
CA ALA A 85 7.11 8.17 0.76
C ALA A 85 7.18 9.22 -0.37
N PHE A 86 6.80 10.46 -0.09
CA PHE A 86 6.82 11.56 -1.06
C PHE A 86 8.24 11.87 -1.55
N ALA A 87 9.23 11.90 -0.65
CA ALA A 87 10.63 12.17 -1.00
C ALA A 87 11.26 11.04 -1.84
N THR A 88 10.73 9.82 -1.79
CA THR A 88 11.35 8.64 -2.39
C THR A 88 10.51 7.96 -3.49
N GLY A 89 9.53 8.68 -4.04
CA GLY A 89 8.84 8.31 -5.28
C GLY A 89 7.40 7.84 -5.13
N PHE A 90 6.72 8.16 -4.03
CA PHE A 90 5.25 8.09 -4.01
C PHE A 90 4.67 9.22 -4.86
N GLN A 91 3.86 8.86 -5.85
CA GLN A 91 3.08 9.80 -6.65
C GLN A 91 1.61 9.51 -6.41
N LYS A 92 0.83 10.54 -6.11
CA LYS A 92 -0.62 10.41 -6.03
C LYS A 92 -1.12 10.35 -7.47
N SER A 93 -1.48 9.17 -7.94
CA SER A 93 -2.22 9.02 -9.20
C SER A 93 -3.53 9.80 -9.09
N GLU A 94 -3.85 10.58 -10.12
CA GLU A 94 -5.07 11.37 -10.24
C GLU A 94 -6.35 10.52 -10.09
#